data_AF-A0A2A2G898-F1
#
_entry.id   AF-A0A2A2G898-F1
#
_cell.length_a   1.000
_cell.length_b   1.000
_cell.length_c   1.000
_cell.angle_alpha   90.00
_cell.angle_beta   90.00
_cell.angle_gamma   90.00
#
_symmetry.space_group_name_H-M   'P 1'
#
loop_
_entity.id
_entity.type
_entity.pdbx_description
1 polymer ?
#
loop_
_entity_poly.entity_id
_entity_poly.type
_entity_poly.pdbx_seq_one_letter_code
_entity_poly.pdbx_strand_id
1 'polypeptide(L)'
;MKVTGFDWDEGNWPKCGKHGVSREEIEEVLSGTPAVMPDPFPEEPRMRAIGTTVAGRYVFLVFMLRQIDGQTRLRPISARYMHQKEIAHHEGTR
;
A
#
# COMPACT_ATOMS: atom_id res chain seq x y z
N MET A 1 -6.17 2.63 17.38
CA MET A 1 -7.12 2.34 16.28
C MET A 1 -6.82 0.94 15.75
N LYS A 2 -7.82 0.07 15.58
CA LYS A 2 -7.62 -1.29 15.06
C LYS A 2 -8.04 -1.33 13.60
N VAL A 3 -7.14 -1.72 12.71
CA VAL A 3 -7.48 -2.05 11.32
C VAL A 3 -8.04 -3.48 11.32
N THR A 4 -9.16 -3.67 10.62
CA THR A 4 -9.94 -4.93 10.65
C THR A 4 -9.84 -5.73 9.36
N GLY A 5 -9.20 -5.18 8.32
CA GLY A 5 -8.97 -5.84 7.05
C GLY A 5 -8.83 -4.86 5.89
N PHE A 6 -9.00 -5.39 4.68
CA PHE A 6 -8.88 -4.66 3.43
C PHE A 6 -10.24 -4.40 2.78
N ASP A 7 -10.37 -3.25 2.15
CA ASP A 7 -11.52 -2.84 1.34
C ASP A 7 -11.17 -3.03 -0.14
N TRP A 8 -11.61 -4.16 -0.69
CA TRP A 8 -11.45 -4.52 -2.10
C TRP A 8 -12.81 -4.50 -2.80
N ASP A 9 -12.88 -3.81 -3.93
CA ASP A 9 -14.03 -3.81 -4.84
C ASP A 9 -13.58 -3.77 -6.31
N GLU A 10 -14.56 -3.76 -7.22
CA GLU A 10 -14.32 -3.67 -8.66
C GLU A 10 -13.68 -2.33 -9.09
N GLY A 11 -13.76 -1.30 -8.23
CA GLY A 11 -13.26 0.05 -8.50
C GLY A 11 -11.77 0.24 -8.16
N ASN A 12 -11.18 -0.59 -7.28
CA ASN A 12 -9.77 -0.50 -6.91
C ASN A 12 -8.91 -1.71 -7.34
N TRP A 13 -9.44 -2.93 -7.33
CA TRP A 13 -8.62 -4.10 -7.59
C TRP A 13 -7.97 -4.08 -8.99
N PRO A 14 -8.70 -3.85 -10.10
CA PRO A 14 -8.09 -3.86 -11.43
C PRO A 14 -6.94 -2.86 -11.58
N LYS A 15 -6.98 -1.74 -10.84
CA LYS A 15 -5.93 -0.72 -10.84
C LYS A 15 -4.68 -1.18 -10.09
N CYS A 16 -4.86 -1.84 -8.94
CA CYS A 16 -3.75 -2.38 -8.16
C CYS A 16 -3.07 -3.55 -8.88
N GLY A 17 -3.85 -4.47 -9.44
CA GLY A 17 -3.31 -5.64 -10.15
C GLY A 17 -2.66 -5.31 -11.49
N LYS A 18 -2.89 -4.12 -12.07
CA LYS A 18 -2.35 -3.70 -13.37
C LYS A 18 -0.82 -3.80 -13.46
N HIS A 19 -0.12 -3.65 -12.34
CA HIS A 19 1.34 -3.63 -12.28
C HIS A 19 1.95 -4.97 -11.84
N GLY A 20 1.15 -6.04 -11.83
CA GLY A 20 1.61 -7.40 -11.54
C GLY A 20 1.81 -7.71 -10.06
N VAL A 21 1.45 -6.79 -9.15
CA VAL A 21 1.41 -7.05 -7.71
C VAL A 21 0.09 -7.75 -7.39
N SER A 22 0.16 -8.89 -6.71
CA SER A 22 -1.02 -9.66 -6.29
C SER A 22 -1.76 -9.00 -5.11
N ARG A 23 -2.99 -9.42 -4.82
CA ARG A 23 -3.71 -8.94 -3.61
C ARG A 23 -2.93 -9.36 -2.37
N GLU A 24 -2.49 -10.60 -2.37
CA GLU A 24 -1.78 -11.24 -1.28
C GLU A 24 -0.52 -10.45 -0.92
N GLU A 25 0.31 -10.06 -1.91
CA GLU A 25 1.50 -9.24 -1.67
C GLU A 25 1.16 -7.84 -1.13
N ILE A 26 0.05 -7.24 -1.57
CA ILE A 26 -0.39 -5.92 -1.06
C ILE A 26 -0.79 -6.05 0.41
N GLU A 27 -1.60 -7.05 0.73
CA GLU A 27 -2.07 -7.30 2.09
C GLU A 27 -0.90 -7.64 3.02
N GLU A 28 0.04 -8.44 2.52
CA GLU A 28 1.25 -8.84 3.24
C GLU A 28 2.12 -7.62 3.58
N VAL A 29 2.40 -6.76 2.61
CA VAL A 29 3.18 -5.52 2.84
C VAL A 29 2.47 -4.59 3.81
N LEU A 30 1.15 -4.41 3.69
CA LEU A 30 0.38 -3.52 4.58
C LEU A 30 0.16 -4.09 5.98
N SER A 31 0.21 -5.42 6.15
CA SER A 31 0.08 -6.08 7.45
C SER A 31 1.40 -6.22 8.20
N GLY A 32 2.53 -6.04 7.50
CA GLY A 32 3.87 -6.01 8.10
C GLY A 32 4.18 -4.67 8.78
N THR A 33 5.40 -4.18 8.56
CA THR A 33 5.87 -2.89 9.09
C THR A 33 6.42 -1.99 7.96
N PRO A 34 5.57 -1.55 7.02
CA PRO A 34 6.01 -0.70 5.93
C PRO A 34 6.37 0.70 6.46
N ALA A 35 7.26 1.38 5.75
CA ALA A 35 7.47 2.81 5.94
C ALA A 35 6.26 3.55 5.37
N VAL A 36 5.49 4.24 6.23
CA VAL A 36 4.30 5.00 5.84
C VAL A 36 4.61 6.49 5.86
N MET A 37 4.20 7.20 4.81
CA MET A 37 4.38 8.64 4.67
C MET A 37 3.11 9.29 4.14
N PRO A 38 2.82 10.56 4.52
CA PRO A 38 1.67 11.28 3.99
C PRO A 38 1.78 11.42 2.47
N ASP A 39 0.64 11.37 1.79
CA ASP A 39 0.57 11.74 0.38
C ASP A 39 0.77 13.27 0.23
N PRO A 40 1.48 13.76 -0.82
CA PRO A 40 1.71 15.19 -0.99
C PRO A 40 0.44 15.99 -1.31
N PHE A 41 -0.67 15.34 -1.66
CA PHE A 41 -1.94 15.99 -1.97
C PHE A 41 -2.92 15.86 -0.79
N PRO A 42 -3.10 16.90 0.06
CA PRO A 42 -3.85 16.79 1.30
C PRO A 42 -5.38 16.78 1.11
N GLU A 43 -5.87 17.10 -0.10
CA GLU A 43 -7.30 17.13 -0.40
C GLU A 43 -7.96 15.75 -0.30
N GLU A 44 -7.17 14.69 -0.43
CA GLU A 44 -7.61 13.32 -0.19
C GLU A 44 -6.77 12.68 0.91
N PRO A 45 -7.36 11.97 1.88
CA PRO A 45 -6.64 11.37 3.02
C PRO A 45 -5.91 10.08 2.59
N ARG A 46 -4.98 10.22 1.65
CA ARG A 46 -4.14 9.14 1.12
C ARG A 46 -2.83 9.06 1.88
N MET A 47 -2.28 7.86 1.92
CA MET A 47 -0.98 7.54 2.48
C MET A 47 -0.21 6.72 1.48
N ARG A 48 1.11 6.89 1.50
CA ARG A 48 2.04 6.09 0.72
C ARG A 48 2.72 5.11 1.65
N ALA A 49 2.87 3.87 1.23
CA ALA A 49 3.63 2.85 1.93
C ALA A 49 4.74 2.30 1.02
N ILE A 50 5.91 2.12 1.60
CA ILE A 50 7.00 1.33 1.03
C ILE A 50 7.26 0.17 1.97
N GLY A 51 7.21 -1.04 1.45
CA GLY A 51 7.61 -2.21 2.20
C GLY A 51 8.08 -3.32 1.29
N THR A 52 8.39 -4.45 1.90
CA THR A 52 8.96 -5.62 1.22
C THR A 52 8.03 -6.79 1.41
N THR A 53 7.85 -7.57 0.36
CA THR A 53 7.18 -8.87 0.47
C THR A 53 8.10 -9.89 1.15
N VAL A 54 7.58 -11.05 1.54
CA VAL A 54 8.28 -12.21 2.10
C VAL A 54 9.29 -12.73 1.10
N ALA A 55 9.01 -12.60 -0.20
CA ALA A 55 9.93 -12.89 -1.29
C ALA A 55 11.03 -11.82 -1.47
N GLY A 56 11.09 -10.80 -0.61
CA GLY A 56 12.08 -9.73 -0.64
C GLY A 56 11.86 -8.68 -1.73
N ARG A 57 10.67 -8.62 -2.34
CA ARG A 57 10.38 -7.64 -3.40
C ARG A 57 9.85 -6.35 -2.79
N TYR A 58 10.46 -5.23 -3.13
CA TYR A 58 9.98 -3.92 -2.70
C TYR A 58 8.72 -3.51 -3.46
N VAL A 59 7.71 -3.08 -2.72
CA VAL A 59 6.42 -2.62 -3.24
C VAL A 59 6.17 -1.20 -2.76
N PHE A 60 5.81 -0.33 -3.71
CA PHE A 60 5.27 0.99 -3.45
C PHE A 60 3.75 0.94 -3.56
N LEU A 61 3.08 1.48 -2.55
CA LEU A 61 1.63 1.42 -2.38
C LEU A 61 1.08 2.82 -2.11
N VAL A 62 -0.11 3.10 -2.64
CA VAL A 62 -0.95 4.21 -2.20
C VAL A 62 -2.24 3.61 -1.65
N PHE A 63 -2.63 4.04 -0.46
CA PHE A 63 -3.82 3.54 0.21
C PHE A 63 -4.47 4.63 1.06
N MET A 64 -5.69 4.39 1.52
CA MET A 64 -6.39 5.26 2.48
C MET A 64 -7.08 4.42 3.55
N LEU A 65 -7.46 5.07 4.65
CA LEU A 65 -8.29 4.46 5.69
C LEU A 65 -9.76 4.77 5.41
N ARG A 66 -10.62 3.75 5.53
CA ARG A 66 -12.07 3.89 5.41
C ARG A 66 -12.76 3.37 6.65
N GLN A 67 -13.84 4.04 7.03
CA GLN A 67 -14.81 3.52 8.00
C GLN A 67 -15.92 2.81 7.25
N ILE A 68 -16.10 1.51 7.50
CA ILE A 68 -17.14 0.66 6.91
C ILE A 68 -17.77 -0.11 8.07
N ASP A 69 -19.07 0.04 8.27
CA ASP A 69 -19.84 -0.61 9.35
C ASP A 69 -19.21 -0.46 10.75
N GLY A 70 -18.67 0.75 11.03
CA GLY A 70 -17.99 1.05 12.29
C GLY A 70 -16.58 0.45 12.44
N GLN A 71 -16.04 -0.12 11.36
CA GLN A 71 -14.70 -0.72 11.32
C GLN A 71 -13.75 0.07 10.43
N THR A 72 -12.51 0.27 10.89
CA THR A 72 -11.46 0.82 10.04
C THR A 72 -10.91 -0.26 9.11
N ARG A 73 -10.90 0.01 7.80
CA ARG A 73 -10.31 -0.83 6.75
C ARG A 73 -9.30 -0.06 5.92
N LEU A 74 -8.32 -0.77 5.38
CA LEU A 74 -7.35 -0.23 4.43
C LEU A 74 -7.92 -0.38 3.02
N ARG A 75 -8.04 0.72 2.27
CA ARG A 75 -8.39 0.69 0.86
C ARG A 75 -7.15 0.96 0.03
N PRO A 76 -6.56 -0.06 -0.61
CA PRO A 76 -5.53 0.15 -1.61
C PRO A 76 -6.08 0.91 -2.81
N ILE A 77 -5.29 1.84 -3.32
CA ILE A 77 -5.62 2.71 -4.46
C ILE A 77 -4.71 2.37 -5.65
N SER A 78 -3.41 2.17 -5.39
CA SER A 78 -2.44 1.70 -6.37
C SER A 78 -1.34 0.89 -5.70
N ALA A 79 -0.74 -0.03 -6.47
CA ALA A 79 0.36 -0.88 -6.05
C ALA A 79 1.29 -1.12 -7.24
N ARG A 80 2.60 -1.13 -6.99
CA ARG A 80 3.60 -1.53 -7.99
C ARG A 80 4.89 -1.99 -7.32
N TYR A 81 5.66 -2.83 -8.00
CA TYR A 81 7.04 -3.05 -7.61
C TYR A 81 7.87 -1.79 -7.80
N MET A 82 8.84 -1.60 -6.91
CA MET A 82 9.81 -0.51 -7.02
C MET A 82 10.92 -0.88 -8.01
N HIS A 83 11.42 0.13 -8.74
CA HIS A 83 12.63 -0.01 -9.54
C HIS A 83 13.88 0.05 -8.66
N GLN A 84 14.97 -0.57 -9.11
CA GLN A 84 16.23 -0.65 -8.35
C GLN A 84 16.75 0.71 -7.85
N LYS A 85 16.61 1.77 -8.66
CA LYS A 85 17.00 3.13 -8.26
C LYS A 85 16.16 3.67 -7.09
N GLU A 86 14.87 3.36 -7.07
CA GLU A 86 13.96 3.78 -6.00
C GLU A 86 14.27 3.02 -4.71
N ILE A 87 14.59 1.72 -4.82
CA ILE A 87 15.00 0.88 -3.70
C ILE A 87 16.29 1.43 -3.08
N ALA A 88 17.31 1.67 -3.90
CA ALA A 88 18.59 2.21 -3.42
C ALA A 88 18.43 3.56 -2.72
N HIS A 89 17.55 4.43 -3.24
CA HIS A 89 17.23 5.70 -2.59
C HIS A 89 16.50 5.51 -1.25
N HIS A 90 15.54 4.58 -1.19
CA HIS A 90 14.81 4.27 0.04
C HIS A 90 15.73 3.70 1.13
N GLU A 91 16.60 2.76 0.78
CA GLU A 91 17.56 2.14 1.71
C GLU A 91 18.60 3.14 2.21
N GLY A 92 19.08 4.05 1.35
CA GLY A 92 20.05 5.09 1.74
C GLY A 92 19.48 6.24 2.58
N THR A 93 18.15 6.37 2.67
CA THR A 93 17.47 7.41 3.47
C THR A 93 16.99 6.87 4.82
N ARG A 94 17.14 5.56 5.07
CA ARG A 94 16.63 4.87 6.26
C ARG A 94 17.64 4.86 7.41
#